data_AF-A0A9D8IF91-F1
#
_entry.id   AF-A0A9D8IF91-F1
#
_cell.length_a   1.000
_cell.length_b   1.000
_cell.length_c   1.000
_cell.angle_alpha   90.00
_cell.angle_beta   90.00
_cell.angle_gamma   90.00
#
_symmetry.space_group_name_H-M   'P 1'
#
loop_
_entity.id
_entity.type
_entity.pdbx_description
1 polymer ?
#
loop_
_entity_poly.entity_id
_entity_poly.type
_entity_poly.pdbx_seq_one_letter_code
_entity_poly.pdbx_strand_id
1 'polypeptide(L)'
;MKHLVLFVCLLIGNFVLNVPVTSKVIAEEGKAMEHEGVIAPTKELMREVENRLSNMLTGILENNLKYVANEAGAVVDQSYKINQIFFDFNMKENRWFERAGIDPGNANEISKLKEDFSFYQKEIVDKALKMRKKALAGEQGETFRAFTELVEKTCLACHSKHRNWLFDQPGFHDPGR
;
A
#
# COMPACT_ATOMS: atom_id res chain seq x y z
N MET A 1 73.32 -6.67 -42.90
CA MET A 1 72.63 -7.96 -43.08
C MET A 1 71.65 -8.16 -41.93
N LYS A 2 70.38 -8.41 -42.29
CA LYS A 2 69.27 -9.00 -41.51
C LYS A 2 68.45 -8.09 -40.58
N HIS A 3 67.22 -7.87 -41.06
CA HIS A 3 66.03 -7.30 -40.42
C HIS A 3 65.32 -8.32 -39.50
N LEU A 4 64.64 -7.82 -38.45
CA LEU A 4 63.38 -8.35 -37.87
C LEU A 4 62.94 -7.31 -36.81
N VAL A 5 62.05 -6.34 -37.04
CA VAL A 5 60.57 -6.35 -37.24
C VAL A 5 59.78 -6.97 -36.08
N LEU A 6 59.05 -6.10 -35.34
CA LEU A 6 57.82 -6.24 -34.52
C LEU A 6 57.98 -5.36 -33.25
N PHE A 7 57.52 -4.11 -33.15
CA PHE A 7 56.16 -3.51 -33.29
C PHE A 7 55.07 -4.24 -32.50
N VAL A 8 54.46 -3.50 -31.54
CA VAL A 8 53.08 -3.54 -30.98
C VAL A 8 53.19 -3.02 -29.54
N CYS A 9 53.08 -1.70 -29.35
CA CYS A 9 51.87 -0.94 -28.99
C CYS A 9 51.45 -1.09 -27.52
N LEU A 10 51.63 0.03 -26.78
CA LEU A 10 50.68 0.68 -25.88
C LEU A 10 49.51 -0.18 -25.38
N LEU A 11 49.33 -0.24 -24.05
CA LEU A 11 48.05 0.06 -23.40
C LEU A 11 48.24 0.25 -21.90
N ILE A 12 48.18 1.51 -21.49
CA ILE A 12 48.01 1.96 -20.10
C ILE A 12 46.57 1.60 -19.72
N GLY A 13 46.40 0.49 -19.02
CA GLY A 13 45.10 0.07 -18.50
C GLY A 13 44.88 0.62 -17.10
N ASN A 14 44.10 1.71 -16.99
CA ASN A 14 43.45 2.11 -15.76
C ASN A 14 42.57 0.95 -15.25
N PHE A 15 43.04 0.23 -14.24
CA PHE A 15 42.22 -0.75 -13.54
C PHE A 15 41.37 -0.03 -12.49
N VAL A 16 40.29 0.60 -12.94
CA VAL A 16 39.21 1.01 -12.03
C VAL A 16 38.47 -0.27 -11.67
N LEU A 17 38.68 -0.77 -10.45
CA LEU A 17 37.86 -1.82 -9.87
C LEU A 17 36.43 -1.29 -9.75
N ASN A 18 35.61 -1.60 -10.75
CA ASN A 18 34.16 -1.47 -10.67
C ASN A 18 33.69 -2.57 -9.71
N VAL A 19 33.68 -2.27 -8.41
CA VAL A 19 33.00 -3.12 -7.43
C VAL A 19 31.51 -2.80 -7.57
N PRO A 20 30.68 -3.72 -8.10
CA PRO A 20 29.26 -3.53 -7.96
C PRO A 20 28.94 -3.70 -6.47
N VAL A 21 28.80 -2.58 -5.76
CA VAL A 21 28.13 -2.56 -4.47
C VAL A 21 26.68 -2.93 -4.78
N THR A 22 26.42 -4.23 -4.75
CA THR A 22 25.07 -4.75 -4.71
C THR A 22 24.57 -4.52 -3.30
N SER A 23 24.10 -3.29 -3.04
CA SER A 23 23.14 -3.05 -1.97
C SER A 23 21.84 -3.75 -2.39
N LYS A 24 21.82 -5.08 -2.24
CA LYS A 24 20.58 -5.80 -2.02
C LYS A 24 20.06 -5.30 -0.69
N VAL A 25 19.34 -4.18 -0.73
CA VAL A 25 18.26 -3.96 0.23
C VAL A 25 17.31 -5.10 -0.08
N ILE A 26 17.46 -6.19 0.69
CA ILE A 26 16.41 -7.17 0.84
C ILE A 26 15.32 -6.35 1.52
N ALA A 27 14.41 -5.79 0.71
CA ALA A 27 13.06 -5.63 1.18
C ALA A 27 12.65 -7.05 1.53
N GLU A 28 12.80 -7.41 2.81
CA GLU A 28 12.09 -8.52 3.36
C GLU A 28 10.67 -8.28 2.88
N GLU A 29 10.13 -9.19 2.07
CA GLU A 29 8.69 -9.33 1.93
C GLU A 29 8.22 -9.68 3.34
N GLY A 30 8.18 -8.67 4.21
CA GLY A 30 7.37 -8.69 5.40
C GLY A 30 6.03 -9.08 4.83
N LYS A 31 5.56 -10.26 5.25
CA LYS A 31 4.20 -10.67 5.01
C LYS A 31 3.35 -9.62 5.70
N ALA A 32 3.14 -8.49 5.03
CA ALA A 32 2.20 -7.46 5.42
C ALA A 32 0.92 -8.25 5.60
N MET A 33 0.41 -8.27 6.83
CA MET A 33 -0.70 -9.15 7.16
C MET A 33 -1.85 -8.82 6.24
N GLU A 34 -2.02 -9.70 5.24
CA GLU A 34 -3.15 -9.66 4.35
C GLU A 34 -4.44 -9.68 5.20
N HIS A 35 -5.59 -9.42 4.59
CA HIS A 35 -6.89 -9.47 5.26
C HIS A 35 -7.30 -10.91 5.65
N GLU A 36 -6.47 -11.59 6.44
CA GLU A 36 -6.66 -12.93 6.96
C GLU A 36 -7.92 -12.99 7.81
N GLY A 37 -8.84 -13.87 7.43
CA GLY A 37 -10.11 -14.08 8.12
C GLY A 37 -11.30 -13.33 7.52
N VAL A 38 -11.10 -12.51 6.49
CA VAL A 38 -12.22 -12.00 5.66
C VAL A 38 -12.40 -12.92 4.44
N ILE A 39 -13.63 -13.07 3.98
CA ILE A 39 -13.94 -13.94 2.84
C ILE A 39 -13.32 -13.35 1.57
N ALA A 40 -13.00 -14.24 0.61
CA ALA A 40 -12.20 -13.94 -0.59
C ALA A 40 -12.51 -12.59 -1.27
N PRO A 41 -13.76 -12.10 -1.38
CA PRO A 41 -14.05 -10.82 -2.06
C PRO A 41 -13.52 -9.57 -1.36
N THR A 42 -13.68 -9.42 -0.04
CA THR A 42 -13.15 -8.23 0.65
C THR A 42 -11.63 -8.29 0.71
N LYS A 43 -11.07 -9.48 0.93
CA LYS A 43 -9.62 -9.68 0.95
C LYS A 43 -9.00 -9.26 -0.38
N GLU A 44 -9.59 -9.69 -1.49
CA GLU A 44 -9.13 -9.32 -2.83
C GLU A 44 -9.27 -7.82 -3.09
N LEU A 45 -10.42 -7.22 -2.73
CA LEU A 45 -10.62 -5.77 -2.87
C LEU A 45 -9.52 -4.99 -2.14
N MET A 46 -9.24 -5.36 -0.90
CA MET A 46 -8.27 -4.63 -0.10
C MET A 46 -6.84 -4.85 -0.57
N ARG A 47 -6.51 -6.04 -1.08
CA ARG A 47 -5.24 -6.30 -1.75
C ARG A 47 -5.08 -5.46 -3.02
N GLU A 48 -6.16 -5.27 -3.77
CA GLU A 48 -6.13 -4.35 -4.91
C GLU A 48 -5.84 -2.90 -4.44
N VAL A 49 -6.57 -2.42 -3.42
CA VAL A 49 -6.33 -1.08 -2.84
C VAL A 49 -4.88 -0.93 -2.34
N GLU A 50 -4.34 -1.93 -1.66
CA GLU A 50 -2.95 -1.97 -1.20
C GLU A 50 -1.95 -1.85 -2.36
N ASN A 51 -2.15 -2.63 -3.43
CA ASN A 51 -1.32 -2.54 -4.63
C ASN A 51 -1.35 -1.14 -5.25
N ARG A 52 -2.53 -0.50 -5.31
CA ARG A 52 -2.66 0.89 -5.78
C ARG A 52 -1.89 1.86 -4.89
N LEU A 53 -1.96 1.69 -3.56
CA LEU A 53 -1.20 2.53 -2.61
C LEU A 53 0.30 2.38 -2.79
N SER A 54 0.80 1.16 -2.95
CA SER A 54 2.21 0.88 -3.22
C SER A 54 2.69 1.51 -4.54
N ASN A 55 1.89 1.37 -5.60
CA ASN A 55 2.14 1.99 -6.90
C ASN A 55 2.19 3.52 -6.80
N MET A 56 1.29 4.13 -6.02
CA MET A 56 1.29 5.58 -5.80
C MET A 56 2.53 6.05 -5.07
N LEU A 57 2.95 5.36 -4.00
CA LEU A 57 4.19 5.71 -3.30
C LEU A 57 5.38 5.63 -4.25
N THR A 58 5.51 4.53 -5.00
CA THR A 58 6.57 4.35 -6.01
C THR A 58 6.55 5.47 -7.05
N GLY A 59 5.37 5.77 -7.62
CA GLY A 59 5.20 6.83 -8.60
C GLY A 59 5.52 8.22 -8.04
N ILE A 60 5.24 8.48 -6.76
CA ILE A 60 5.63 9.74 -6.10
C ILE A 60 7.15 9.84 -6.00
N LEU A 61 7.83 8.77 -5.56
CA LEU A 61 9.29 8.74 -5.40
C LEU A 61 10.02 8.87 -6.74
N GLU A 62 9.47 8.31 -7.81
CA GLU A 62 9.99 8.42 -9.18
C GLU A 62 9.57 9.73 -9.89
N ASN A 63 8.82 10.60 -9.22
CA ASN A 63 8.21 11.81 -9.78
C ASN A 63 7.32 11.56 -11.02
N ASN A 64 6.72 10.36 -11.11
CA ASN A 64 5.75 9.98 -12.12
C ASN A 64 4.33 10.38 -11.69
N LEU A 65 4.07 11.69 -11.57
CA LEU A 65 2.83 12.21 -10.99
C LEU A 65 1.58 11.93 -11.83
N LYS A 66 1.71 11.78 -13.15
CA LYS A 66 0.60 11.34 -14.00
C LYS A 66 0.15 9.92 -13.66
N TYR A 67 1.09 9.01 -13.39
CA TYR A 67 0.78 7.66 -12.95
C TYR A 67 0.09 7.67 -11.58
N VAL A 68 0.62 8.46 -10.63
CA VAL A 68 -0.01 8.64 -9.30
C VAL A 68 -1.45 9.12 -9.40
N ALA A 69 -1.75 10.09 -10.27
CA ALA A 69 -3.11 10.58 -10.48
C ALA A 69 -4.08 9.50 -10.98
N ASN A 70 -3.60 8.57 -11.81
CA ASN A 70 -4.39 7.45 -12.33
C ASN A 70 -4.66 6.42 -11.22
N GLU A 71 -3.63 6.00 -10.50
CA GLU A 71 -3.76 5.05 -9.39
C GLU A 71 -4.67 5.63 -8.27
N ALA A 72 -4.61 6.94 -8.01
CA ALA A 72 -5.50 7.62 -7.09
C ALA A 72 -6.98 7.55 -7.53
N GLY A 73 -7.23 7.65 -8.84
CA GLY A 73 -8.57 7.44 -9.39
C GLY A 73 -9.05 6.00 -9.20
N ALA A 74 -8.17 5.02 -9.43
CA ALA A 74 -8.50 3.62 -9.18
C ALA A 74 -8.83 3.35 -7.71
N VAL A 75 -8.13 3.99 -6.75
CA VAL A 75 -8.48 3.89 -5.32
C VAL A 75 -9.89 4.43 -5.05
N VAL A 76 -10.29 5.55 -5.67
CA VAL A 76 -11.66 6.08 -5.55
C VAL A 76 -12.68 5.04 -6.04
N ASP A 77 -12.46 4.46 -7.21
CA ASP A 77 -13.38 3.48 -7.81
C ASP A 77 -13.52 2.21 -6.94
N GLN A 78 -12.41 1.72 -6.37
CA GLN A 78 -12.42 0.57 -5.49
C GLN A 78 -13.05 0.88 -4.12
N SER A 79 -12.87 2.10 -3.62
CA SER A 79 -13.42 2.51 -2.32
C SER A 79 -14.93 2.44 -2.28
N TYR A 80 -15.62 2.73 -3.40
CA TYR A 80 -17.07 2.61 -3.47
C TYR A 80 -17.61 1.19 -3.28
N LYS A 81 -16.76 0.16 -3.43
CA LYS A 81 -17.16 -1.24 -3.29
C LYS A 81 -16.97 -1.77 -1.87
N ILE A 82 -16.29 -1.04 -0.98
CA ILE A 82 -15.89 -1.54 0.35
C ILE A 82 -17.10 -2.00 1.17
N ASN A 83 -18.08 -1.11 1.38
CA ASN A 83 -19.26 -1.44 2.15
C ASN A 83 -20.08 -2.57 1.53
N GLN A 84 -20.30 -2.48 0.22
CA GLN A 84 -21.07 -3.48 -0.50
C GLN A 84 -20.46 -4.86 -0.31
N ILE A 85 -19.17 -5.00 -0.62
CA ILE A 85 -18.48 -6.30 -0.57
C ILE A 85 -18.35 -6.81 0.87
N PHE A 86 -18.13 -5.93 1.85
CA PHE A 86 -17.96 -6.34 3.24
C PHE A 86 -19.27 -6.82 3.90
N PHE A 87 -20.39 -6.14 3.63
CA PHE A 87 -21.67 -6.40 4.30
C PHE A 87 -22.66 -7.26 3.51
N ASP A 88 -22.57 -7.30 2.18
CA ASP A 88 -23.45 -8.15 1.36
C ASP A 88 -23.01 -9.62 1.36
N PHE A 89 -21.75 -9.88 1.71
CA PHE A 89 -21.27 -11.24 1.91
C PHE A 89 -21.82 -11.81 3.22
N ASN A 90 -22.22 -13.08 3.22
CA ASN A 90 -22.81 -13.80 4.36
C ASN A 90 -22.11 -13.47 5.69
N MET A 91 -22.67 -12.50 6.43
CA MET A 91 -22.03 -11.93 7.63
C MET A 91 -21.83 -12.99 8.71
N LYS A 92 -22.68 -14.03 8.74
CA LYS A 92 -22.58 -15.14 9.69
C LYS A 92 -21.39 -16.06 9.45
N GLU A 93 -20.88 -16.12 8.22
CA GLU A 93 -19.71 -16.92 7.85
C GLU A 93 -18.41 -16.10 7.85
N ASN A 94 -18.51 -14.77 8.01
CA ASN A 94 -17.37 -13.89 8.01
C ASN A 94 -16.70 -13.88 9.40
N ARG A 95 -15.58 -14.60 9.52
CA ARG A 95 -14.78 -14.71 10.76
C ARG A 95 -14.26 -13.37 11.30
N TRP A 96 -14.32 -12.30 10.51
CA TRP A 96 -14.06 -10.97 11.02
C TRP A 96 -15.03 -10.57 12.14
N PHE A 97 -16.33 -10.87 12.02
CA PHE A 97 -17.31 -10.52 13.05
C PHE A 97 -17.05 -11.25 14.37
N GLU A 98 -16.71 -12.54 14.28
CA GLU A 98 -16.29 -13.36 15.42
C GLU A 98 -15.07 -12.74 16.13
N ARG A 99 -14.03 -12.39 15.36
CA ARG A 99 -12.80 -11.76 15.90
C ARG A 99 -13.05 -10.37 16.48
N ALA A 100 -13.97 -9.61 15.89
CA ALA A 100 -14.38 -8.30 16.37
C ALA A 100 -15.32 -8.37 17.58
N GLY A 101 -15.82 -9.56 17.95
CA GLY A 101 -16.82 -9.72 19.00
C GLY A 101 -18.16 -9.06 18.69
N ILE A 102 -18.51 -8.93 17.40
CA ILE A 102 -19.75 -8.30 16.94
C ILE A 102 -20.73 -9.39 16.51
N ASP A 103 -21.97 -9.33 17.00
CA ASP A 103 -23.02 -10.28 16.59
C ASP A 103 -23.61 -9.89 15.22
N PRO A 104 -23.46 -10.72 14.17
CA PRO A 104 -24.06 -10.47 12.85
C PRO A 104 -25.60 -10.37 12.86
N GLY A 105 -26.26 -10.91 13.89
CA GLY A 105 -27.70 -10.82 14.09
C GLY A 105 -28.17 -9.52 14.76
N ASN A 106 -27.27 -8.76 15.38
CA ASN A 106 -27.60 -7.51 16.07
C ASN A 106 -27.70 -6.35 15.07
N ALA A 107 -28.91 -6.09 14.58
CA ALA A 107 -29.17 -5.04 13.58
C ALA A 107 -28.66 -3.65 13.99
N ASN A 108 -28.70 -3.30 15.28
CA ASN A 108 -28.23 -2.01 15.77
C ASN A 108 -26.70 -1.89 15.71
N GLU A 109 -25.97 -2.94 16.06
CA GLU A 109 -24.50 -2.97 15.94
C GLU A 109 -24.07 -2.95 14.48
N ILE A 110 -24.73 -3.73 13.63
CA ILE A 110 -24.44 -3.74 12.19
C ILE A 110 -24.74 -2.39 11.54
N SER A 111 -25.80 -1.69 11.92
CA SER A 111 -26.08 -0.34 11.41
C SER A 111 -24.97 0.64 11.76
N LYS A 112 -24.52 0.65 13.02
CA LYS A 112 -23.42 1.52 13.47
C LYS A 112 -22.11 1.19 12.75
N LEU A 113 -21.82 -0.09 12.56
CA LEU A 113 -20.61 -0.52 11.84
C LEU A 113 -20.64 -0.09 10.37
N LYS A 114 -21.80 -0.17 9.70
CA LYS A 114 -22.00 0.34 8.34
C LYS A 114 -21.81 1.85 8.24
N GLU A 115 -22.31 2.60 9.23
CA GLU A 115 -22.10 4.05 9.30
C GLU A 115 -20.62 4.40 9.47
N ASP A 116 -19.91 3.71 10.37
CA ASP A 116 -18.48 3.87 10.59
C ASP A 116 -17.67 3.57 9.32
N PHE A 117 -17.94 2.45 8.65
CA PHE A 117 -17.24 2.13 7.39
C PHE A 117 -17.60 3.12 6.28
N SER A 118 -18.84 3.62 6.24
CA SER A 118 -19.24 4.68 5.29
C SER A 118 -18.49 5.98 5.52
N PHE A 119 -18.18 6.32 6.78
CA PHE A 119 -17.34 7.46 7.11
C PHE A 119 -15.92 7.28 6.54
N TYR A 120 -15.28 6.14 6.81
CA TYR A 120 -13.93 5.86 6.28
C TYR A 120 -13.92 5.79 4.75
N GLN A 121 -14.93 5.18 4.13
CA GLN A 121 -15.07 5.14 2.67
C GLN A 121 -15.06 6.55 2.07
N LYS A 122 -15.84 7.49 2.63
CA LYS A 122 -15.88 8.89 2.19
C LYS A 122 -14.52 9.56 2.38
N GLU A 123 -13.89 9.37 3.53
CA GLU A 123 -12.56 9.94 3.78
C GLU A 123 -11.52 9.41 2.79
N ILE A 124 -11.52 8.11 2.44
CA ILE A 124 -10.61 7.56 1.43
C ILE A 124 -10.83 8.26 0.09
N VAL A 125 -12.08 8.38 -0.36
CA VAL A 125 -12.44 9.06 -1.61
C VAL A 125 -11.93 10.50 -1.60
N ASP A 126 -12.24 11.26 -0.56
CA ASP A 126 -11.88 12.68 -0.46
C ASP A 126 -10.36 12.88 -0.47
N LYS A 127 -9.61 12.07 0.28
CA LYS A 127 -8.14 12.17 0.32
C LYS A 127 -7.50 11.69 -0.98
N ALA A 128 -8.03 10.63 -1.61
CA ALA A 128 -7.56 10.16 -2.91
C ALA A 128 -7.78 11.23 -4.01
N LEU A 129 -8.95 11.90 -4.00
CA LEU A 129 -9.23 13.01 -4.91
C LEU A 129 -8.32 14.22 -4.65
N LYS A 130 -8.07 14.57 -3.38
CA LYS A 130 -7.12 15.64 -3.01
C LYS A 130 -5.72 15.33 -3.55
N MET A 131 -5.23 14.11 -3.33
CA MET A 131 -3.93 13.67 -3.82
C MET A 131 -3.87 13.67 -5.35
N ARG A 132 -4.91 13.16 -6.03
CA ARG A 132 -5.02 13.20 -7.50
C ARG A 132 -4.91 14.63 -8.02
N LYS A 133 -5.60 15.59 -7.39
CA LYS A 133 -5.53 17.01 -7.74
C LYS A 133 -4.10 17.55 -7.61
N LYS A 134 -3.39 17.22 -6.52
CA LYS A 134 -1.99 17.62 -6.28
C LYS A 134 -1.03 17.02 -7.31
N ALA A 135 -1.22 15.75 -7.64
CA ALA A 135 -0.42 15.05 -8.63
C ALA A 135 -0.59 15.65 -10.04
N LEU A 136 -1.84 15.95 -10.44
CA LEU A 136 -2.14 16.61 -11.72
C LEU A 136 -1.61 18.04 -11.80
N ALA A 137 -1.43 18.72 -10.67
CA ALA A 137 -0.80 20.03 -10.60
C ALA A 137 0.74 19.99 -10.66
N GLY A 138 1.35 18.80 -10.70
CA GLY A 138 2.81 18.65 -10.70
C GLY A 138 3.47 18.89 -9.34
N GLU A 139 2.69 18.92 -8.24
CA GLU A 139 3.17 19.28 -6.91
C GLU A 139 3.66 18.02 -6.15
N GLN A 140 4.87 17.54 -6.43
CA GLN A 140 5.38 16.27 -5.85
C GLN A 140 5.33 16.24 -4.30
N GLY A 141 5.86 17.27 -3.64
CA GLY A 141 5.88 17.33 -2.16
C GLY A 141 4.49 17.36 -1.54
N GLU A 142 3.55 18.10 -2.15
CA GLU A 142 2.16 18.15 -1.69
C GLU A 142 1.38 16.86 -2.03
N THR A 143 1.79 16.16 -3.09
CA THR A 143 1.25 14.84 -3.44
C THR A 143 1.70 13.80 -2.41
N PHE A 144 2.96 13.81 -2.00
CA PHE A 144 3.47 12.96 -0.92
C PHE A 144 2.75 13.24 0.41
N ARG A 145 2.58 14.51 0.78
CA ARG A 145 1.82 14.90 1.98
C ARG A 145 0.38 14.40 1.92
N ALA A 146 -0.29 14.54 0.78
CA ALA A 146 -1.65 14.04 0.61
C ALA A 146 -1.73 12.50 0.67
N PHE A 147 -0.71 11.79 0.17
CA PHE A 147 -0.58 10.35 0.32
C PHE A 147 -0.46 9.93 1.78
N THR A 148 0.41 10.58 2.56
CA THR A 148 0.55 10.30 4.00
C THR A 148 -0.76 10.55 4.76
N GLU A 149 -1.46 11.66 4.46
CA GLU A 149 -2.77 11.96 5.06
C GLU A 149 -3.82 10.90 4.70
N LEU A 150 -3.81 10.39 3.47
CA LEU A 150 -4.70 9.31 3.05
C LEU A 150 -4.45 8.07 3.90
N VAL A 151 -3.20 7.61 4.00
CA VAL A 151 -2.87 6.39 4.74
C VAL A 151 -3.18 6.54 6.23
N GLU A 152 -2.73 7.62 6.85
CA GLU A 152 -2.86 7.84 8.30
C GLU A 152 -4.32 8.01 8.72
N LYS A 153 -5.06 8.90 8.05
CA LYS A 153 -6.41 9.29 8.48
C LYS A 153 -7.48 8.31 8.04
N THR A 154 -7.16 7.37 7.14
CA THR A 154 -8.13 6.41 6.61
C THR A 154 -7.72 4.97 6.89
N CYS A 155 -6.69 4.45 6.22
CA CYS A 155 -6.27 3.06 6.33
C CYS A 155 -5.87 2.70 7.76
N LEU A 156 -4.95 3.47 8.36
CA LEU A 156 -4.48 3.22 9.73
C LEU A 156 -5.58 3.49 10.76
N ALA A 157 -6.34 4.57 10.59
CA ALA A 157 -7.42 4.92 11.52
C ALA A 157 -8.53 3.84 11.54
N CYS A 158 -8.97 3.36 10.37
CA CYS A 158 -9.96 2.30 10.26
C CYS A 158 -9.43 0.98 10.85
N HIS A 159 -8.21 0.57 10.46
CA HIS A 159 -7.62 -0.66 10.98
C HIS A 159 -7.37 -0.60 12.49
N SER A 160 -6.98 0.55 13.03
CA SER A 160 -6.79 0.68 14.48
C SER A 160 -8.10 0.56 15.25
N LYS A 161 -9.21 1.06 14.68
CA LYS A 161 -10.53 0.99 15.31
C LYS A 161 -11.18 -0.38 15.17
N HIS A 162 -11.05 -1.01 14.01
CA HIS A 162 -11.85 -2.17 13.61
C HIS A 162 -11.04 -3.46 13.42
N ARG A 163 -9.71 -3.38 13.50
CA ARG A 163 -8.80 -4.52 13.33
C ARG A 163 -7.54 -4.32 14.18
N ASN A 164 -7.65 -3.87 15.43
CA ASN A 164 -6.49 -3.58 16.27
C ASN A 164 -5.55 -4.79 16.44
N TRP A 165 -6.11 -6.01 16.47
CA TRP A 165 -5.37 -7.28 16.47
C TRP A 165 -4.48 -7.50 15.25
N LEU A 166 -4.62 -6.68 14.21
CA LEU A 166 -3.63 -6.55 13.14
C LEU A 166 -2.28 -6.17 13.75
N PHE A 167 -2.24 -5.15 14.59
CA PHE A 167 -0.97 -4.61 15.08
C PHE A 167 -0.36 -5.43 16.23
N ASP A 168 -1.07 -6.44 16.73
CA ASP A 168 -0.62 -7.34 17.82
C ASP A 168 0.09 -8.61 17.31
N GLN A 169 0.54 -8.63 16.04
CA GLN A 169 1.24 -9.79 15.48
C GLN A 169 2.73 -9.78 15.84
N PRO A 170 3.32 -10.94 16.20
CA PRO A 170 4.75 -11.03 16.51
C PRO A 170 5.57 -10.60 15.28
N GLY A 171 6.25 -9.47 15.42
CA GLY A 171 7.05 -8.83 14.36
C GLY A 171 6.80 -7.33 14.19
N PHE A 172 5.68 -6.80 14.68
CA PHE A 172 5.32 -5.38 14.54
C PHE A 172 5.54 -4.56 15.83
N HIS A 173 6.69 -4.75 16.47
CA HIS A 173 7.12 -4.14 17.75
C HIS A 173 6.75 -4.93 19.00
N ASP A 174 7.59 -5.92 19.33
CA ASP A 174 7.82 -6.29 20.72
C ASP A 174 9.33 -6.37 20.97
N PRO A 175 9.95 -5.39 21.66
CA PRO A 175 11.17 -5.65 22.40
C PRO A 175 10.78 -6.19 23.78
N GLY A 176 10.18 -7.38 23.81
CA GLY A 176 9.89 -8.14 25.03
C GLY A 176 8.87 -7.54 25.99
N ARG A 177 7.87 -8.35 26.33
CA ARG A 177 7.41 -8.47 27.71
C ARG A 177 7.62 -9.87 28.24
#